data_AF-A0A0G0LSB5-F1
#
_entry.id   AF-A0A0G0LSB5-F1
#
_cell.length_a   1.000
_cell.length_b   1.000
_cell.length_c   1.000
_cell.angle_alpha   90.00
_cell.angle_beta   90.00
_cell.angle_gamma   90.00
#
_symmetry.space_group_name_H-M   'P 1'
#
loop_
_entity.id
_entity.type
_entity.pdbx_description
1 polymer ?
#
loop_
_entity_poly.entity_id
_entity_poly.type
_entity_poly.pdbx_seq_one_letter_code
_entity_poly.pdbx_strand_id
1 'polypeptide(L)'
;MKKINVSWLLPIILVGISLIIGIFLVKNIVTKPQPKENEVISTEELKSKIDAKTPFKLIDARSKDRYELEHLPNAINIPENELDKIKNVALPTEYLVVYCEGFGCPSAKEAKNVLAKKGYKNVRIYNEGIPGWKADGNSTVKGSGTTIKNLASRYKTLPLVLLAGLTDGFNPCAIGMLLFLLGYLIIFAEKPEMSLKLGIAYIATTFMAYYLLGLVLLNSLYVITGSSGFQAISRSVNYVIIGVLTIAAIVNIKDVFFYGKGLSLQIPKKVRGQLEKVVEIATLPSTIVLAFLVTFFESPCSLPVYIGTLKILHETYSATVTLFYLALYNLMFVMPIIVLLVAVLKGEQMVKIKEWEHRNKKNMKLTMALMQLFIAAIIYFY
;
A
#
# COMPACT_ATOMS: atom_id res chain seq x y z
N MET A 1 36.50 21.90 -23.82
CA MET A 1 35.70 21.48 -22.65
C MET A 1 34.45 20.74 -23.16
N LYS A 2 34.33 19.42 -22.94
CA LYS A 2 33.13 18.65 -23.32
C LYS A 2 31.94 19.19 -22.52
N LYS A 3 30.91 19.73 -23.20
CA LYS A 3 29.65 20.15 -22.55
C LYS A 3 29.03 18.93 -21.86
N ILE A 4 29.00 18.94 -20.53
CA ILE A 4 28.31 17.91 -19.73
C ILE A 4 26.83 18.01 -20.08
N ASN A 5 26.29 16.97 -20.73
CA ASN A 5 24.89 16.92 -21.13
C ASN A 5 24.04 16.61 -19.88
N VAL A 6 23.44 17.63 -19.30
CA VAL A 6 22.67 17.61 -18.03
C VAL A 6 21.34 16.84 -18.15
N SER A 7 20.96 16.37 -19.34
CA SER A 7 19.70 15.63 -19.58
C SER A 7 19.52 14.37 -18.71
N TRP A 8 20.61 13.75 -18.24
CA TRP A 8 20.59 12.62 -17.30
C TRP A 8 20.15 12.97 -15.87
N LEU A 9 20.17 14.25 -15.48
CA LEU A 9 19.68 14.70 -14.18
C LEU A 9 18.17 14.94 -14.18
N LEU A 10 17.54 15.04 -15.35
CA LEU A 10 16.11 15.30 -15.47
C LEU A 10 15.25 14.24 -14.75
N PRO A 11 15.50 12.92 -14.86
CA PRO A 11 14.73 11.91 -14.13
C PRO A 11 14.94 12.01 -12.61
N ILE A 12 16.17 12.29 -12.16
CA ILE A 12 16.51 12.44 -10.74
C ILE A 12 15.81 13.68 -10.16
N ILE A 13 15.81 14.78 -10.92
CA ILE A 13 15.11 16.01 -10.58
C ILE A 13 13.60 15.78 -10.57
N LEU A 14 13.03 15.03 -11.52
CA LEU A 14 11.61 14.69 -11.55
C LEU A 14 11.19 13.80 -10.37
N VAL A 15 12.04 12.87 -9.94
CA VAL A 15 11.84 12.08 -8.71
C VAL A 15 11.95 12.96 -7.46
N GLY A 16 12.91 13.88 -7.41
CA GLY A 16 13.03 14.84 -6.31
C GLY A 16 11.83 15.77 -6.21
N ILE A 17 11.40 16.35 -7.35
CA ILE A 17 10.21 17.21 -7.46
C ILE A 17 8.96 16.44 -7.07
N SER A 18 8.84 15.17 -7.43
CA SER A 18 7.67 14.38 -7.07
C SER A 18 7.59 14.01 -5.61
N LEU A 19 8.73 13.72 -4.98
CA LEU A 19 8.80 13.52 -3.55
C LEU A 19 8.42 14.82 -2.83
N ILE A 20 8.89 15.97 -3.31
CA ILE A 20 8.55 17.30 -2.76
C ILE A 20 7.06 17.64 -2.98
N ILE A 21 6.51 17.42 -4.17
CA ILE A 21 5.09 17.59 -4.48
C ILE A 21 4.25 16.63 -3.65
N GLY A 22 4.68 15.38 -3.48
CA GLY A 22 4.04 14.42 -2.60
C GLY A 22 4.02 14.90 -1.15
N ILE A 23 5.13 15.41 -0.63
CA ILE A 23 5.22 16.01 0.72
C ILE A 23 4.32 17.26 0.84
N PHE A 24 4.28 18.12 -0.18
CA PHE A 24 3.48 19.34 -0.21
C PHE A 24 1.97 19.04 -0.32
N LEU A 25 1.58 18.13 -1.19
CA LEU A 25 0.21 17.63 -1.32
C LEU A 25 -0.22 16.93 -0.03
N VAL A 26 0.66 16.15 0.62
CA VAL A 26 0.38 15.58 1.94
C VAL A 26 0.18 16.68 2.99
N LYS A 27 1.00 17.73 3.02
CA LYS A 27 0.83 18.86 3.96
C LYS A 27 -0.50 19.62 3.77
N ASN A 28 -0.95 19.78 2.53
CA ASN A 28 -2.15 20.57 2.21
C ASN A 28 -3.45 19.74 2.13
N ILE A 29 -3.36 18.41 1.93
CA ILE A 29 -4.53 17.50 1.81
C ILE A 29 -4.70 16.67 3.10
N VAL A 30 -3.63 16.40 3.86
CA VAL A 30 -3.66 15.75 5.18
C VAL A 30 -3.80 16.81 6.28
N THR A 31 -4.64 17.82 6.08
CA THR A 31 -5.30 18.49 7.19
C THR A 31 -6.58 17.71 7.49
N LYS A 32 -6.40 16.71 8.35
CA LYS A 32 -7.49 15.95 8.97
C LYS A 32 -8.51 16.95 9.55
N PRO A 33 -9.84 16.77 9.38
CA PRO A 33 -10.80 17.56 10.12
C PRO A 33 -10.53 17.33 11.61
N GLN A 34 -9.98 18.36 12.26
CA GLN A 34 -9.84 18.37 13.71
C GLN A 34 -11.26 18.23 14.28
N PRO A 35 -11.54 17.18 15.06
CA PRO A 35 -12.79 17.14 15.81
C PRO A 35 -12.90 18.42 16.65
N LYS A 36 -14.12 18.96 16.80
CA LYS A 36 -14.37 20.18 17.56
C LYS A 36 -13.70 20.06 18.94
N GLU A 37 -13.04 21.12 19.39
CA GLU A 37 -12.21 21.16 20.60
C GLU A 37 -12.91 20.60 21.87
N ASN A 38 -14.24 20.70 21.94
CA ASN A 38 -15.05 20.16 23.04
C ASN A 38 -15.27 18.63 23.00
N GLU A 39 -14.82 17.96 21.94
CA GLU A 39 -15.04 16.53 21.69
C GLU A 39 -13.83 15.65 22.04
N VAL A 40 -12.68 16.26 22.27
CA VAL A 40 -11.40 15.59 22.51
C VAL A 40 -10.88 15.90 23.90
N ILE A 41 -10.06 15.00 24.43
CA ILE A 41 -9.27 15.20 25.63
C ILE A 41 -7.78 15.08 25.26
N SER A 42 -6.93 15.98 25.75
CA SER A 42 -5.47 15.91 25.52
C SER A 42 -4.81 14.86 26.41
N THR A 43 -3.58 14.45 26.07
CA THR A 43 -2.79 13.53 26.93
C THR A 43 -2.63 14.10 28.34
N GLU A 44 -2.34 15.38 28.46
CA GLU A 44 -2.16 16.10 29.73
C GLU A 44 -3.45 16.10 30.58
N GLU A 45 -4.60 16.41 29.97
CA GLU A 45 -5.89 16.42 30.68
C GLU A 45 -6.29 15.00 31.11
N LEU A 46 -6.12 14.01 30.24
CA LEU A 46 -6.43 12.61 30.55
C LEU A 46 -5.54 12.11 31.70
N LYS A 47 -4.24 12.40 31.64
CA LYS A 47 -3.28 12.04 32.69
C LYS A 47 -3.64 12.71 34.01
N SER A 48 -3.94 14.01 33.99
CA SER A 48 -4.37 14.74 35.19
C SER A 48 -5.62 14.11 35.82
N LYS A 49 -6.62 13.71 35.02
CA LYS A 49 -7.80 12.98 35.53
C LYS A 49 -7.46 11.63 36.15
N ILE A 50 -6.54 10.87 35.54
CA ILE A 50 -6.07 9.58 36.07
C ILE A 50 -5.34 9.77 37.40
N ASP A 51 -4.38 10.70 37.44
CA ASP A 51 -3.53 10.96 38.60
C ASP A 51 -4.36 11.54 39.77
N ALA A 52 -5.33 12.41 39.47
CA ALA A 52 -6.28 12.96 40.43
C ALA A 52 -7.39 11.98 40.84
N LYS A 53 -7.42 10.75 40.28
CA LYS A 53 -8.48 9.74 40.50
C LYS A 53 -9.89 10.30 40.29
N THR A 54 -10.04 11.20 39.32
CA THR A 54 -11.35 11.76 38.97
C THR A 54 -12.26 10.64 38.46
N PRO A 55 -13.55 10.56 38.82
CA PRO A 55 -14.43 9.52 38.33
C PRO A 55 -14.67 9.64 36.82
N PHE A 56 -14.18 8.67 36.06
CA PHE A 56 -14.53 8.48 34.65
C PHE A 56 -14.28 7.03 34.21
N LYS A 57 -14.78 6.68 33.02
CA LYS A 57 -14.55 5.37 32.39
C LYS A 57 -13.69 5.55 31.14
N LEU A 58 -12.53 4.88 31.12
CA LEU A 58 -11.64 4.84 29.95
C LEU A 58 -11.94 3.60 29.12
N ILE A 59 -12.36 3.77 27.88
CA ILE A 59 -12.79 2.69 26.98
C ILE A 59 -11.78 2.53 25.84
N ASP A 60 -11.21 1.33 25.71
CA ASP A 60 -10.39 0.94 24.56
C ASP A 60 -11.30 0.33 23.48
N ALA A 61 -11.49 1.04 22.37
CA ALA A 61 -12.35 0.62 21.27
C ALA A 61 -11.69 -0.39 20.31
N ARG A 62 -10.44 -0.77 20.54
CA ARG A 62 -9.71 -1.74 19.70
C ARG A 62 -10.16 -3.17 19.97
N SER A 63 -9.73 -4.10 19.12
CA SER A 63 -9.95 -5.52 19.35
C SER A 63 -9.30 -6.00 20.65
N LYS A 64 -9.90 -7.02 21.26
CA LYS A 64 -9.38 -7.67 22.48
C LYS A 64 -7.91 -8.06 22.34
N ASP A 65 -7.51 -8.54 21.17
CA ASP A 65 -6.14 -8.92 20.91
C ASP A 65 -5.13 -7.79 21.07
N ARG A 66 -5.50 -6.56 20.66
CA ARG A 66 -4.64 -5.37 20.78
C ARG A 66 -4.61 -4.84 22.20
N TYR A 67 -5.75 -4.85 22.88
CA TYR A 67 -5.82 -4.50 24.30
C TYR A 67 -4.93 -5.41 25.15
N GLU A 68 -5.00 -6.72 24.94
CA GLU A 68 -4.16 -7.69 25.67
C GLU A 68 -2.67 -7.52 25.38
N LEU A 69 -2.28 -6.98 24.23
CA LEU A 69 -0.88 -6.68 23.92
C LEU A 69 -0.36 -5.51 24.76
N GLU A 70 -1.04 -4.37 24.66
CA GLU A 70 -0.68 -3.13 25.35
C GLU A 70 -1.91 -2.22 25.41
N HIS A 71 -2.20 -1.62 26.56
CA HIS A 71 -3.31 -0.69 26.75
C HIS A 71 -2.98 0.39 27.79
N LEU A 72 -3.76 1.47 27.82
CA LEU A 72 -3.64 2.51 28.85
C LEU A 72 -4.06 1.96 30.22
N PRO A 73 -3.43 2.40 31.33
CA PRO A 73 -3.83 2.01 32.66
C PRO A 73 -5.32 2.26 32.94
N ASN A 74 -5.97 1.32 33.62
CA ASN A 74 -7.41 1.37 33.96
C ASN A 74 -8.37 1.39 32.76
N ALA A 75 -7.88 1.18 31.54
CA ALA A 75 -8.75 1.06 30.37
C ALA A 75 -9.57 -0.23 30.40
N ILE A 76 -10.82 -0.15 29.97
CA ILE A 76 -11.74 -1.27 29.80
C ILE A 76 -11.91 -1.52 28.31
N ASN A 77 -11.62 -2.74 27.86
CA ASN A 77 -11.77 -3.09 26.44
C ASN A 77 -13.24 -3.31 26.08
N ILE A 78 -13.73 -2.49 25.16
CA ILE A 78 -15.02 -2.70 24.51
C ILE A 78 -14.80 -2.41 23.03
N PRO A 79 -14.49 -3.44 22.23
CA PRO A 79 -14.30 -3.29 20.80
C PRO A 79 -15.49 -2.55 20.16
N GLU A 80 -15.22 -1.76 19.12
CA GLU A 80 -16.24 -1.01 18.38
C GLU A 80 -17.45 -1.87 17.96
N ASN A 81 -17.20 -3.10 17.53
CA ASN A 81 -18.24 -4.06 17.13
C ASN A 81 -19.00 -4.71 18.30
N GLU A 82 -18.62 -4.43 19.55
CA GLU A 82 -19.22 -4.99 20.77
C GLU A 82 -19.80 -3.92 21.70
N LEU A 83 -20.02 -2.70 21.21
CA LEU A 83 -20.50 -1.56 22.01
C LEU A 83 -21.89 -1.77 22.62
N ASP A 84 -22.65 -2.79 22.24
CA ASP A 84 -23.85 -3.20 22.96
C ASP A 84 -23.58 -3.60 24.41
N LYS A 85 -22.35 -4.01 24.73
CA LYS A 85 -21.91 -4.42 26.07
C LYS A 85 -21.61 -3.23 26.99
N ILE A 86 -21.55 -2.00 26.48
CA ILE A 86 -21.22 -0.80 27.27
C ILE A 86 -22.12 -0.62 28.50
N LYS A 87 -23.40 -0.99 28.40
CA LYS A 87 -24.38 -0.93 29.50
C LYS A 87 -24.01 -1.74 30.74
N ASN A 88 -23.11 -2.73 30.59
CA ASN A 88 -22.62 -3.55 31.70
C ASN A 88 -21.44 -2.89 32.41
N VAL A 89 -20.88 -1.81 31.85
CA VAL A 89 -19.61 -1.19 32.26
C VAL A 89 -19.80 0.26 32.68
N ALA A 90 -20.69 1.00 32.00
CA ALA A 90 -20.93 2.41 32.23
C ALA A 90 -22.42 2.75 32.09
N LEU A 91 -22.86 3.75 32.86
CA LEU A 91 -24.18 4.37 32.75
C LEU A 91 -24.17 5.52 31.74
N PRO A 92 -25.30 5.82 31.06
CA PRO A 92 -25.40 6.94 30.11
C PRO A 92 -25.03 8.33 30.65
N THR A 93 -25.06 8.50 31.97
CA THR A 93 -24.74 9.76 32.68
C THR A 93 -23.25 9.89 33.03
N GLU A 94 -22.48 8.81 32.99
CA GLU A 94 -21.06 8.82 33.36
C GLU A 94 -20.19 9.52 32.29
N TYR A 95 -19.07 10.09 32.74
CA TYR A 95 -18.06 10.66 31.86
C TYR A 95 -17.21 9.54 31.25
N LEU A 96 -17.21 9.46 29.92
CA LEU A 96 -16.52 8.45 29.15
C LEU A 96 -15.40 9.09 28.33
N VAL A 97 -14.23 8.45 28.35
CA VAL A 97 -13.16 8.72 27.40
C VAL A 97 -12.97 7.48 26.56
N VAL A 98 -13.10 7.61 25.24
CA VAL A 98 -12.89 6.51 24.30
C VAL A 98 -11.61 6.76 23.53
N TYR A 99 -10.78 5.74 23.37
CA TYR A 99 -9.56 5.81 22.58
C TYR A 99 -9.40 4.60 21.67
N CYS A 100 -8.47 4.73 20.72
CA CYS A 100 -8.05 3.67 19.82
C CYS A 100 -6.51 3.68 19.71
N GLU A 101 -5.94 3.17 18.62
CA GLU A 101 -4.49 3.04 18.43
C GLU A 101 -3.79 4.40 18.42
N GLY A 102 -4.42 5.44 17.86
CA GLY A 102 -3.86 6.79 17.80
C GLY A 102 -4.51 7.64 16.72
N PHE A 103 -3.79 8.69 16.31
CA PHE A 103 -4.32 9.72 15.43
C PHE A 103 -4.82 9.17 14.09
N GLY A 104 -6.14 9.26 13.86
CA GLY A 104 -6.78 8.80 12.62
C GLY A 104 -7.34 7.38 12.67
N CYS A 105 -7.27 6.69 13.82
CA CYS A 105 -8.09 5.49 13.99
C CYS A 105 -9.58 5.88 14.04
N PRO A 106 -10.43 5.31 13.17
CA PRO A 106 -11.86 5.63 13.13
C PRO A 106 -12.63 5.09 14.33
N SER A 107 -12.17 4.01 14.97
CA SER A 107 -12.94 3.27 15.97
C SER A 107 -13.33 4.08 17.19
N ALA A 108 -12.49 5.01 17.66
CA ALA A 108 -12.87 5.87 18.79
C ALA A 108 -14.00 6.85 18.42
N LYS A 109 -13.99 7.35 17.17
CA LYS A 109 -15.03 8.24 16.65
C LYS A 109 -16.33 7.48 16.41
N GLU A 110 -16.26 6.30 15.80
CA GLU A 110 -17.45 5.49 15.56
C GLU A 110 -18.05 4.98 16.86
N ALA A 111 -17.21 4.59 17.82
CA ALA A 111 -17.68 4.25 19.15
C ALA A 111 -18.43 5.40 19.82
N LYS A 112 -17.90 6.62 19.77
CA LYS A 112 -18.62 7.80 20.26
C LYS A 112 -19.96 8.01 19.55
N ASN A 113 -20.03 7.86 18.22
CA ASN A 113 -21.29 8.00 17.48
C ASN A 113 -22.35 6.98 17.93
N VAL A 114 -21.95 5.72 18.08
CA VAL A 114 -22.82 4.64 18.56
C VAL A 114 -23.27 4.90 19.99
N LEU A 115 -22.36 5.33 20.86
CA LEU A 115 -22.67 5.69 22.26
C LEU A 115 -23.64 6.87 22.34
N ALA A 116 -23.47 7.90 21.52
CA ALA A 116 -24.39 9.03 21.43
C ALA A 116 -25.80 8.59 21.04
N LYS A 117 -25.93 7.71 20.03
CA LYS A 117 -27.22 7.11 19.62
C LYS A 117 -27.87 6.27 20.74
N LYS A 118 -27.05 5.68 21.61
CA LYS A 118 -27.50 4.92 22.80
C LYS A 118 -27.76 5.79 24.03
N GLY A 119 -27.67 7.11 23.91
CA GLY A 119 -28.01 8.06 24.97
C GLY A 119 -26.85 8.47 25.89
N TYR A 120 -25.62 8.04 25.61
CA TYR A 120 -24.42 8.48 26.34
C TYR A 120 -24.02 9.86 25.85
N LYS A 121 -24.27 10.89 26.68
CA LYS A 121 -24.08 12.30 26.27
C LYS A 121 -22.70 12.86 26.60
N ASN A 122 -21.98 12.23 27.54
CA ASN A 122 -20.73 12.75 28.09
C ASN A 122 -19.52 11.92 27.64
N VAL A 123 -19.29 11.88 26.32
CA VAL A 123 -18.24 11.05 25.70
C VAL A 123 -17.20 11.94 25.02
N ARG A 124 -15.94 11.84 25.45
CA ARG A 124 -14.79 12.47 24.80
C ARG A 124 -13.90 11.44 24.12
N ILE A 125 -13.16 11.88 23.11
CA ILE A 125 -12.20 11.04 22.38
C ILE A 125 -10.79 11.40 22.83
N TYR A 126 -9.99 10.40 23.18
CA TYR A 126 -8.55 10.57 23.29
C TYR A 126 -7.90 10.15 21.96
N ASN A 127 -7.50 11.15 21.16
CA ASN A 127 -7.07 10.94 19.77
C ASN A 127 -5.64 10.43 19.63
N GLU A 128 -4.78 10.75 20.58
CA GLU A 128 -3.34 10.47 20.45
C GLU A 128 -3.02 8.99 20.66
N GLY A 129 -3.93 8.28 21.35
CA GLY A 129 -3.85 6.84 21.60
C GLY A 129 -2.59 6.43 22.34
N ILE A 130 -2.17 5.18 22.15
CA ILE A 130 -0.96 4.64 22.81
C ILE A 130 0.33 5.39 22.41
N PRO A 131 0.56 5.75 21.14
CA PRO A 131 1.76 6.47 20.73
C PRO A 131 1.90 7.82 21.42
N GLY A 132 0.84 8.63 21.49
CA GLY A 132 0.88 9.93 22.19
C GLY A 132 1.09 9.77 23.69
N TRP A 133 0.38 8.81 24.30
CA TRP A 133 0.55 8.50 25.72
C TRP A 133 2.01 8.20 26.08
N LYS A 134 2.70 7.41 25.25
CA LYS A 134 4.10 7.03 25.44
C LYS A 134 5.09 8.14 25.05
N ALA A 135 4.76 8.97 24.08
CA ALA A 135 5.60 10.11 23.68
C ALA A 135 5.82 11.07 24.86
N ASP A 136 4.81 11.22 25.72
CA ASP A 136 4.87 12.01 26.96
C ASP A 136 5.49 11.24 28.14
N GLY A 137 6.13 10.09 27.89
CA GLY A 137 6.84 9.30 28.90
C GLY A 137 5.94 8.47 29.81
N ASN A 138 4.64 8.34 29.53
CA ASN A 138 3.72 7.59 30.37
C ASN A 138 3.82 6.07 30.16
N SER A 139 3.61 5.32 31.24
CA SER A 139 3.61 3.86 31.21
C SER A 139 2.26 3.27 30.77
N THR A 140 2.32 2.14 30.09
CA THR A 140 1.18 1.33 29.64
C THR A 140 1.12 0.01 30.41
N VAL A 141 -0.04 -0.64 30.39
CA VAL A 141 -0.22 -2.00 30.91
C VAL A 141 -0.02 -2.98 29.76
N LYS A 142 0.86 -3.97 29.95
CA LYS A 142 1.13 -5.03 28.97
C LYS A 142 0.55 -6.35 29.48
N GLY A 143 -0.17 -7.08 28.64
CA GLY A 143 -0.77 -8.35 29.04
C GLY A 143 0.19 -9.54 29.01
N SER A 144 -0.22 -10.61 29.69
CA SER A 144 0.51 -11.88 29.84
C SER A 144 0.67 -12.67 28.53
N GLY A 145 0.00 -12.29 27.44
CA GLY A 145 0.08 -12.93 26.12
C GLY A 145 1.34 -12.58 25.31
N THR A 146 2.35 -12.01 25.99
CA THR A 146 3.55 -11.34 25.47
C THR A 146 4.53 -12.25 24.71
N THR A 147 4.22 -13.53 24.47
CA THR A 147 5.19 -14.44 23.82
C THR A 147 4.83 -14.81 22.38
N ILE A 148 3.54 -15.02 22.05
CA ILE A 148 3.14 -15.53 20.72
C ILE A 148 2.68 -14.42 19.76
N LYS A 149 1.89 -13.44 20.22
CA LYS A 149 1.51 -12.27 19.38
C LYS A 149 2.66 -11.30 19.13
N ASN A 150 3.71 -11.39 19.96
CA ASN A 150 4.96 -10.69 19.72
C ASN A 150 5.71 -11.21 18.49
N LEU A 151 5.31 -12.30 17.81
CA LEU A 151 5.91 -12.61 16.51
C LEU A 151 5.60 -11.51 15.48
N ALA A 152 4.37 -10.97 15.45
CA ALA A 152 3.97 -9.94 14.49
C ALA A 152 4.61 -8.57 14.76
N SER A 153 4.83 -8.21 16.03
CA SER A 153 5.59 -7.00 16.42
C SER A 153 7.11 -7.17 16.36
N ARG A 154 7.61 -8.42 16.29
CA ARG A 154 9.04 -8.78 16.23
C ARG A 154 9.53 -9.04 14.80
N TYR A 155 8.64 -9.18 13.81
CA TYR A 155 8.99 -8.85 12.43
C TYR A 155 9.16 -7.34 12.34
N LYS A 156 10.41 -6.89 12.41
CA LYS A 156 10.79 -5.51 12.10
C LYS A 156 10.07 -5.14 10.80
N THR A 157 9.29 -4.06 10.81
CA THR A 157 8.57 -3.54 9.63
C THR A 157 9.48 -3.42 8.41
N LEU A 158 10.78 -3.20 8.64
CA LEU A 158 11.79 -3.20 7.60
C LEU A 158 11.82 -4.52 6.78
N PRO A 159 12.14 -5.72 7.32
CA PRO A 159 11.98 -6.99 6.61
C PRO A 159 10.65 -7.18 5.90
N LEU A 160 9.53 -6.81 6.54
CA LEU A 160 8.22 -6.93 5.91
C LEU A 160 8.12 -6.08 4.65
N VAL A 161 8.47 -4.79 4.74
CA VAL A 161 8.45 -3.85 3.61
C VAL A 161 9.41 -4.27 2.51
N LEU A 162 10.61 -4.73 2.89
CA LEU A 162 11.62 -5.19 1.94
C LEU A 162 11.14 -6.43 1.18
N LEU A 163 10.62 -7.42 1.90
CA LEU A 163 10.13 -8.66 1.30
C LEU A 163 8.85 -8.44 0.51
N ALA A 164 7.92 -7.62 1.00
CA ALA A 164 6.68 -7.32 0.30
C ALA A 164 6.95 -6.59 -1.01
N GLY A 165 7.78 -5.53 -1.00
CA GLY A 165 8.16 -4.81 -2.21
C GLY A 165 8.91 -5.69 -3.20
N LEU A 166 9.87 -6.50 -2.72
CA LEU A 166 10.62 -7.41 -3.60
C LEU A 166 9.72 -8.50 -4.21
N THR A 167 8.85 -9.10 -3.41
CA THR A 167 7.93 -10.16 -3.87
C THR A 167 6.95 -9.59 -4.89
N ASP A 168 6.48 -8.36 -4.67
CA ASP A 168 5.63 -7.65 -5.61
C ASP A 168 6.37 -7.37 -6.93
N GLY A 169 7.63 -6.94 -6.88
CA GLY A 169 8.45 -6.76 -8.09
C GLY A 169 8.76 -8.04 -8.87
N PHE A 170 8.64 -9.23 -8.25
CA PHE A 170 8.80 -10.54 -8.89
C PHE A 170 7.47 -11.22 -9.25
N ASN A 171 6.38 -10.44 -9.34
CA ASN A 171 5.09 -11.01 -9.68
C ASN A 171 4.99 -11.41 -11.17
N PRO A 172 4.09 -12.36 -11.52
CA PRO A 172 3.72 -12.76 -12.88
C PRO A 172 3.57 -11.62 -13.91
N CYS A 173 2.90 -10.53 -13.53
CA CYS A 173 2.67 -9.39 -14.39
C CYS A 173 3.98 -8.63 -14.62
N ALA A 174 4.72 -8.33 -13.55
CA ALA A 174 6.02 -7.66 -13.56
C ALA A 174 7.01 -8.36 -14.49
N ILE A 175 7.07 -9.70 -14.45
CA ILE A 175 7.92 -10.51 -15.33
C ILE A 175 7.56 -10.30 -16.81
N GLY A 176 6.27 -10.28 -17.15
CA GLY A 176 5.83 -9.97 -18.52
C GLY A 176 6.28 -8.59 -18.97
N MET A 177 6.23 -7.62 -18.07
CA MET A 177 6.59 -6.23 -18.34
C MET A 177 8.11 -6.01 -18.43
N LEU A 178 8.87 -6.71 -17.59
CA LEU A 178 10.33 -6.82 -17.67
C LEU A 178 10.77 -7.30 -19.05
N LEU A 179 10.08 -8.29 -19.62
CA LEU A 179 10.35 -8.80 -20.96
C LEU A 179 9.96 -7.79 -22.06
N PHE A 180 8.89 -7.01 -21.86
CA PHE A 180 8.56 -5.89 -22.75
C PHE A 180 9.64 -4.81 -22.73
N LEU A 181 10.12 -4.42 -21.55
CA LEU A 181 11.23 -3.48 -21.40
C LEU A 181 12.49 -4.04 -22.08
N LEU A 182 12.79 -5.31 -21.89
CA LEU A 182 13.91 -6.00 -22.52
C LEU A 182 13.82 -5.92 -24.06
N GLY A 183 12.66 -6.27 -24.61
CA GLY A 183 12.43 -6.20 -26.06
C GLY A 183 12.53 -4.78 -26.59
N TYR A 184 11.99 -3.81 -25.86
CA TYR A 184 12.11 -2.39 -26.20
C TYR A 184 13.57 -1.92 -26.21
N LEU A 185 14.36 -2.25 -25.19
CA LEU A 185 15.78 -1.89 -25.13
C LEU A 185 16.59 -2.59 -26.22
N ILE A 186 16.36 -3.89 -26.48
CA ILE A 186 17.10 -4.60 -27.56
C ILE A 186 16.81 -4.01 -28.93
N ILE A 187 15.53 -3.73 -29.23
CA ILE A 187 15.13 -3.34 -30.59
C ILE A 187 15.53 -1.88 -30.86
N PHE A 188 15.44 -1.00 -29.86
CA PHE A 188 15.53 0.45 -30.08
C PHE A 188 16.74 1.11 -29.44
N ALA A 189 17.38 0.46 -28.47
CA ALA A 189 18.56 1.00 -27.82
C ALA A 189 19.83 0.33 -28.35
N GLU A 190 20.16 0.65 -29.61
CA GLU A 190 21.35 0.15 -30.32
C GLU A 190 22.66 0.43 -29.58
N LYS A 191 22.70 1.50 -28.76
CA LYS A 191 23.88 1.93 -27.99
C LYS A 191 23.66 1.74 -26.49
N PRO A 192 24.70 1.33 -25.73
CA PRO A 192 24.60 1.16 -24.28
C PRO A 192 24.23 2.46 -23.56
N GLU A 193 24.71 3.62 -24.05
CA GLU A 193 24.34 4.93 -23.50
C GLU A 193 22.83 5.25 -23.65
N MET A 194 22.23 4.82 -24.77
CA MET A 194 20.80 4.99 -25.01
C MET A 194 19.98 4.00 -24.17
N SER A 195 20.46 2.75 -24.06
CA SER A 195 19.85 1.73 -23.20
C SER A 195 19.77 2.20 -21.75
N LEU A 196 20.86 2.80 -21.24
CA LEU A 196 20.92 3.34 -19.89
C LEU A 196 19.91 4.49 -19.71
N LYS A 197 19.86 5.45 -20.63
CA LYS A 197 18.94 6.60 -20.55
C LYS A 197 17.48 6.17 -20.56
N LEU A 198 17.10 5.31 -21.51
CA LEU A 198 15.72 4.81 -21.62
C LEU A 198 15.35 3.92 -20.43
N GLY A 199 16.26 3.05 -19.99
CA GLY A 199 16.03 2.20 -18.82
C GLY A 199 15.84 2.99 -17.53
N ILE A 200 16.68 3.99 -17.27
CA ILE A 200 16.53 4.86 -16.09
C ILE A 200 15.21 5.64 -16.15
N ALA A 201 14.86 6.19 -17.32
CA ALA A 201 13.59 6.90 -17.49
C ALA A 201 12.39 6.00 -17.18
N TYR A 202 12.40 4.78 -17.71
CA TYR A 202 11.36 3.78 -17.45
C TYR A 202 11.23 3.44 -15.96
N ILE A 203 12.35 3.16 -15.29
CA ILE A 203 12.39 2.82 -13.86
C ILE A 203 11.90 4.01 -13.01
N ALA A 204 12.37 5.22 -13.31
CA ALA A 204 11.97 6.42 -12.60
C ALA A 204 10.48 6.71 -12.75
N THR A 205 9.92 6.59 -13.96
CA THR A 205 8.49 6.76 -14.20
C THR A 205 7.66 5.70 -13.48
N THR A 206 8.11 4.44 -13.46
CA THR A 206 7.43 3.34 -12.76
C THR A 206 7.41 3.56 -11.25
N PHE A 207 8.57 3.86 -10.66
CA PHE A 207 8.68 4.21 -9.23
C PHE A 207 7.75 5.36 -8.85
N MET A 208 7.78 6.42 -9.67
CA MET A 208 6.98 7.62 -9.49
C MET A 208 5.48 7.32 -9.56
N ALA A 209 5.04 6.55 -10.56
CA ALA A 209 3.63 6.19 -10.73
C ALA A 209 3.10 5.38 -9.54
N TYR A 210 3.84 4.37 -9.06
CA TYR A 210 3.42 3.59 -7.89
C TYR A 210 3.50 4.38 -6.58
N TYR A 211 4.51 5.25 -6.41
CA TYR A 211 4.59 6.12 -5.24
C TYR A 211 3.38 7.06 -5.18
N LEU A 212 3.03 7.72 -6.30
CA LEU A 212 1.83 8.55 -6.41
C LEU A 212 0.54 7.75 -6.16
N LEU A 213 0.44 6.53 -6.71
CA LEU A 213 -0.67 5.62 -6.43
C LEU A 213 -0.78 5.35 -4.91
N GLY A 214 0.34 5.13 -4.23
CA GLY A 214 0.39 4.97 -2.78
C GLY A 214 -0.08 6.19 -2.00
N LEU A 215 0.28 7.40 -2.43
CA LEU A 215 -0.22 8.63 -1.82
C LEU A 215 -1.74 8.78 -1.99
N VAL A 216 -2.24 8.50 -3.19
CA VAL A 216 -3.68 8.50 -3.48
C VAL A 216 -4.39 7.48 -2.59
N LEU A 217 -3.84 6.26 -2.46
CA LEU A 217 -4.40 5.21 -1.62
C LEU A 217 -4.37 5.56 -0.13
N LEU A 218 -3.30 6.19 0.39
CA LEU A 218 -3.23 6.64 1.79
C LEU A 218 -4.34 7.66 2.12
N ASN A 219 -4.56 8.63 1.23
CA ASN A 219 -5.62 9.62 1.41
C ASN A 219 -7.01 9.00 1.28
N SER A 220 -7.16 8.08 0.32
CA SER A 220 -8.38 7.33 0.11
C SER A 220 -8.72 6.53 1.37
N LEU A 221 -7.81 5.73 1.92
CA LEU A 221 -8.03 4.96 3.15
C LEU A 221 -8.53 5.81 4.34
N TYR A 222 -8.07 7.07 4.45
CA TYR A 222 -8.49 8.00 5.50
C TYR A 222 -9.94 8.49 5.34
N VAL A 223 -10.33 8.91 4.14
CA VAL A 223 -11.71 9.39 3.85
C VAL A 223 -12.70 8.23 3.87
N ILE A 224 -12.24 7.06 3.44
CA ILE A 224 -13.08 5.95 3.07
C ILE A 224 -13.47 5.09 4.28
N THR A 225 -12.58 4.92 5.28
CA THR A 225 -12.88 4.12 6.50
C THR A 225 -13.88 4.78 7.47
N GLY A 226 -14.26 6.04 7.25
CA GLY A 226 -15.18 6.78 8.12
C GLY A 226 -16.67 6.76 7.73
N SER A 227 -17.06 6.06 6.65
CA SER A 227 -18.45 6.02 6.17
C SER A 227 -19.05 4.62 6.26
N SER A 228 -20.27 4.49 6.79
CA SER A 228 -20.98 3.21 6.94
C SER A 228 -21.28 2.50 5.62
N GLY A 229 -21.36 3.26 4.51
CA GLY A 229 -21.49 2.72 3.15
C GLY A 229 -20.20 2.09 2.60
N PHE A 230 -19.04 2.36 3.20
CA PHE A 230 -17.77 1.92 2.66
C PHE A 230 -17.54 0.41 2.79
N GLN A 231 -18.02 -0.26 3.85
CA GLN A 231 -17.85 -1.71 3.94
C GLN A 231 -18.51 -2.44 2.75
N ALA A 232 -19.64 -1.92 2.25
CA ALA A 232 -20.28 -2.43 1.04
C ALA A 232 -19.42 -2.17 -0.20
N ILE A 233 -18.90 -0.95 -0.36
CA ILE A 233 -18.02 -0.57 -1.48
C ILE A 233 -16.72 -1.40 -1.47
N SER A 234 -16.08 -1.59 -0.32
CA SER A 234 -14.87 -2.40 -0.16
C SER A 234 -15.10 -3.85 -0.56
N ARG A 235 -16.25 -4.44 -0.18
CA ARG A 235 -16.63 -5.79 -0.63
C ARG A 235 -16.84 -5.82 -2.14
N SER A 236 -17.53 -4.83 -2.71
CA SER A 236 -17.74 -4.74 -4.15
C SER A 236 -16.42 -4.64 -4.92
N VAL A 237 -15.47 -3.82 -4.45
CA VAL A 237 -14.13 -3.71 -5.05
C VAL A 237 -13.38 -5.04 -4.97
N ASN A 238 -13.41 -5.74 -3.84
CA ASN A 238 -12.78 -7.06 -3.71
C ASN A 238 -13.37 -8.08 -4.70
N TYR A 239 -14.70 -8.11 -4.86
CA TYR A 239 -15.35 -8.97 -5.86
C TYR A 239 -14.97 -8.62 -7.30
N VAL A 240 -14.82 -7.33 -7.61
CA VAL A 240 -14.34 -6.88 -8.93
C VAL A 240 -12.90 -7.36 -9.16
N ILE A 241 -12.00 -7.19 -8.17
CA ILE A 241 -10.61 -7.65 -8.25
C ILE A 241 -10.55 -9.16 -8.44
N ILE A 242 -11.31 -9.93 -7.66
CA ILE A 242 -11.43 -11.39 -7.80
C ILE A 242 -11.90 -11.76 -9.21
N GLY A 243 -12.93 -11.08 -9.73
CA GLY A 243 -13.43 -11.29 -11.08
C GLY A 243 -12.36 -11.03 -12.15
N VAL A 244 -11.65 -9.90 -12.06
CA VAL A 244 -10.56 -9.54 -12.97
C VAL A 244 -9.43 -10.57 -12.93
N LEU A 245 -8.98 -10.97 -11.74
CA LEU A 245 -7.92 -11.97 -11.57
C LEU A 245 -8.35 -13.35 -12.09
N THR A 246 -9.60 -13.74 -11.86
CA THR A 246 -10.15 -15.01 -12.34
C THR A 246 -10.25 -15.03 -13.87
N ILE A 247 -10.75 -13.95 -14.48
CA ILE A 247 -10.81 -13.82 -15.94
C ILE A 247 -9.39 -13.86 -16.53
N ALA A 248 -8.44 -13.12 -15.94
CA ALA A 248 -7.05 -13.13 -16.38
C ALA A 248 -6.42 -14.53 -16.27
N ALA A 249 -6.71 -15.26 -15.19
CA ALA A 249 -6.24 -16.63 -15.00
C ALA A 249 -6.83 -17.58 -16.06
N ILE A 250 -8.14 -17.50 -16.33
CA ILE A 250 -8.80 -18.31 -17.37
C ILE A 250 -8.16 -18.05 -18.74
N VAL A 251 -7.90 -16.79 -19.08
CA VAL A 251 -7.22 -16.43 -20.33
C VAL A 251 -5.81 -17.01 -20.39
N ASN A 252 -5.04 -16.94 -19.30
CA ASN A 252 -3.71 -17.52 -19.22
C ASN A 252 -3.74 -19.06 -19.33
N ILE A 253 -4.69 -19.76 -18.70
CA ILE A 253 -4.88 -21.22 -18.84
C ILE A 253 -5.21 -21.57 -20.30
N LYS A 254 -6.15 -20.85 -20.91
CA LYS A 254 -6.50 -21.05 -22.32
C LYS A 254 -5.28 -20.85 -23.22
N ASP A 255 -4.42 -19.86 -22.95
CA ASP A 255 -3.20 -19.63 -23.72
C ASP A 255 -2.14 -20.75 -23.56
N VAL A 256 -2.21 -21.61 -22.52
CA VAL A 256 -1.35 -22.79 -22.40
C VAL A 256 -1.66 -23.82 -23.51
N PHE A 257 -2.94 -24.02 -23.82
CA PHE A 257 -3.43 -25.03 -24.78
C PHE A 257 -3.66 -24.46 -26.18
N PHE A 258 -4.31 -23.30 -26.26
CA PHE A 258 -4.72 -22.64 -27.51
C PHE A 258 -4.10 -21.25 -27.60
N TYR A 259 -2.77 -21.23 -27.70
CA TYR A 259 -1.99 -20.01 -27.79
C TYR A 259 -2.41 -19.17 -29.01
N GLY A 260 -2.76 -17.90 -28.78
CA GLY A 260 -3.05 -16.93 -29.85
C GLY A 260 -4.38 -17.12 -30.58
N LYS A 261 -5.25 -18.04 -30.16
CA LYS A 261 -6.63 -18.16 -30.66
C LYS A 261 -7.60 -17.45 -29.70
N GLY A 262 -8.39 -16.50 -30.22
CA GLY A 262 -9.40 -15.75 -29.46
C GLY A 262 -8.83 -14.64 -28.56
N LEU A 263 -9.47 -14.42 -27.41
CA LEU A 263 -9.04 -13.43 -26.40
C LEU A 263 -7.74 -13.89 -25.75
N SER A 264 -6.64 -13.15 -25.90
CA SER A 264 -5.34 -13.44 -25.27
C SER A 264 -4.81 -12.15 -24.65
N LEU A 265 -4.13 -12.26 -23.50
CA LEU A 265 -3.47 -11.13 -22.80
C LEU A 265 -2.18 -10.71 -23.53
N GLN A 266 -2.22 -10.68 -24.85
CA GLN A 266 -1.16 -10.20 -25.71
C GLN A 266 -1.61 -8.95 -26.45
N ILE A 267 -0.65 -8.09 -26.77
CA ILE A 267 -0.91 -6.91 -27.58
C ILE A 267 -1.52 -7.36 -28.93
N PRO A 268 -2.76 -6.94 -29.25
CA PRO A 268 -3.42 -7.30 -30.49
C PRO A 268 -2.57 -6.89 -31.70
N LYS A 269 -2.55 -7.70 -32.77
CA LYS A 269 -1.75 -7.40 -33.98
C LYS A 269 -2.02 -6.00 -34.57
N LYS A 270 -3.27 -5.51 -34.48
CA LYS A 270 -3.66 -4.15 -34.90
C LYS A 270 -3.00 -3.05 -34.06
N VAL A 271 -2.96 -3.23 -32.74
CA VAL A 271 -2.31 -2.29 -31.82
C VAL A 271 -0.80 -2.39 -31.96
N ARG A 272 -0.26 -3.58 -32.21
CA ARG A 272 1.18 -3.81 -32.40
C ARG A 272 1.77 -2.99 -33.55
N GLY A 273 1.09 -2.88 -34.70
CA GLY A 273 1.56 -2.05 -35.82
C GLY A 273 1.50 -0.54 -35.53
N GLN A 274 0.55 -0.09 -34.70
CA GLN A 274 0.52 1.29 -34.22
C GLN A 274 1.59 1.54 -33.14
N LEU A 275 1.82 0.55 -32.27
CA LEU A 275 2.89 0.54 -31.31
C LEU A 275 4.23 0.64 -32.05
N GLU A 276 4.46 -0.16 -33.09
CA GLU A 276 5.67 -0.12 -33.92
C GLU A 276 5.92 1.29 -34.47
N LYS A 277 4.89 2.00 -34.98
CA LYS A 277 5.03 3.41 -35.42
C LYS A 277 5.33 4.42 -34.30
N VAL A 278 4.71 4.25 -33.12
CA VAL A 278 4.99 5.11 -31.95
C VAL A 278 6.37 4.80 -31.35
N VAL A 279 6.82 3.55 -31.48
CA VAL A 279 8.07 3.03 -30.94
C VAL A 279 9.25 3.29 -31.90
N GLU A 280 9.00 3.41 -33.21
CA GLU A 280 9.98 3.85 -34.24
C GLU A 280 10.48 5.29 -33.99
N ILE A 281 9.71 6.11 -33.26
CA ILE A 281 10.09 7.47 -32.82
C ILE A 281 10.77 7.42 -31.43
N ALA A 282 11.58 6.39 -31.15
CA ALA A 282 12.15 6.09 -29.84
C ALA A 282 12.80 7.32 -29.16
N THR A 283 12.03 7.94 -28.27
CA THR A 283 12.39 9.16 -27.55
C THR A 283 11.87 9.06 -26.13
N LEU A 284 12.48 9.83 -25.21
CA LEU A 284 12.12 9.87 -23.79
C LEU A 284 10.60 9.91 -23.51
N PRO A 285 9.75 10.65 -24.27
CA PRO A 285 8.30 10.68 -24.06
C PRO A 285 7.61 9.33 -24.26
N SER A 286 8.00 8.54 -25.27
CA SER A 286 7.36 7.25 -25.53
C SER A 286 7.68 6.23 -24.44
N THR A 287 8.88 6.30 -23.86
CA THR A 287 9.26 5.50 -22.69
C THR A 287 8.42 5.82 -21.45
N ILE A 288 8.13 7.11 -21.21
CA ILE A 288 7.30 7.56 -20.08
C ILE A 288 5.87 7.06 -20.24
N VAL A 289 5.28 7.24 -21.44
CA VAL A 289 3.92 6.76 -21.74
C VAL A 289 3.84 5.24 -21.60
N LEU A 290 4.85 4.54 -22.12
CA LEU A 290 4.94 3.09 -22.00
C LEU A 290 4.99 2.69 -20.52
N ALA A 291 5.90 3.25 -19.72
CA ALA A 291 6.04 2.94 -18.30
C ALA A 291 4.75 3.17 -17.50
N PHE A 292 4.04 4.27 -17.79
CA PHE A 292 2.75 4.55 -17.15
C PHE A 292 1.69 3.52 -17.54
N LEU A 293 1.56 3.22 -18.84
CA LEU A 293 0.60 2.24 -19.33
C LEU A 293 0.90 0.85 -18.78
N VAL A 294 2.17 0.47 -18.70
CA VAL A 294 2.64 -0.75 -18.06
C VAL A 294 2.20 -0.80 -16.60
N THR A 295 2.52 0.24 -15.83
CA THR A 295 2.20 0.34 -14.41
C THR A 295 0.70 0.19 -14.17
N PHE A 296 -0.12 0.81 -15.02
CA PHE A 296 -1.58 0.71 -14.94
C PHE A 296 -2.09 -0.73 -15.11
N PHE A 297 -1.55 -1.49 -16.05
CA PHE A 297 -1.95 -2.88 -16.28
C PHE A 297 -1.41 -3.87 -15.24
N GLU A 298 -0.29 -3.53 -14.59
CA GLU A 298 0.29 -4.32 -13.51
C GLU A 298 -0.39 -4.07 -12.15
N SER A 299 -0.85 -2.83 -11.92
CA SER A 299 -1.44 -2.40 -10.65
C SER A 299 -2.46 -3.39 -10.06
N PRO A 300 -3.38 -4.04 -10.82
CA PRO A 300 -4.37 -4.96 -10.24
C PRO A 300 -3.78 -6.20 -9.55
N CYS A 301 -2.63 -6.72 -9.98
CA CYS A 301 -2.00 -7.89 -9.34
C CYS A 301 -1.10 -7.50 -8.16
N SER A 302 -0.56 -6.29 -8.16
CA SER A 302 0.25 -5.73 -7.07
C SER A 302 -0.59 -5.14 -5.94
N LEU A 303 -1.78 -4.62 -6.25
CA LEU A 303 -2.61 -3.85 -5.31
C LEU A 303 -2.91 -4.56 -3.98
N PRO A 304 -3.22 -5.86 -3.92
CA PRO A 304 -3.51 -6.53 -2.66
C PRO A 304 -2.32 -6.50 -1.68
N VAL A 305 -1.12 -6.81 -2.18
CA VAL A 305 0.12 -6.77 -1.38
C VAL A 305 0.47 -5.33 -1.00
N TYR A 306 0.30 -4.41 -1.95
CA TYR A 306 0.54 -2.99 -1.79
C TYR A 306 -0.37 -2.36 -0.72
N ILE A 307 -1.69 -2.55 -0.81
CA ILE A 307 -2.69 -2.05 0.14
C ILE A 307 -2.50 -2.70 1.51
N GLY A 308 -2.25 -4.01 1.58
CA GLY A 308 -2.02 -4.71 2.83
C GLY A 308 -0.84 -4.14 3.61
N THR A 309 0.28 -3.91 2.91
CA THR A 309 1.47 -3.28 3.49
C THR A 309 1.18 -1.83 3.90
N LEU A 310 0.50 -1.07 3.05
CA LEU A 310 0.15 0.33 3.30
C LEU A 310 -0.74 0.50 4.52
N LYS A 311 -1.73 -0.40 4.71
CA LYS A 311 -2.61 -0.41 5.88
C LYS A 311 -1.83 -0.64 7.16
N ILE A 312 -0.94 -1.64 7.19
CA ILE A 312 -0.09 -1.91 8.36
C ILE A 312 0.79 -0.69 8.68
N LEU A 313 1.40 -0.07 7.66
CA LEU A 313 2.24 1.12 7.85
C LEU A 313 1.43 2.30 8.41
N HIS A 314 0.25 2.56 7.84
CA HIS A 314 -0.62 3.65 8.26
C HIS A 314 -1.14 3.49 9.69
N GLU A 315 -1.45 2.26 10.12
CA GLU A 315 -1.92 1.98 11.48
C GLU A 315 -0.78 1.98 12.51
N THR A 316 0.46 1.70 12.09
CA THR A 316 1.59 1.50 13.00
C THR A 316 2.46 2.77 13.17
N TYR A 317 2.56 3.61 12.13
CA TYR A 317 3.55 4.70 12.08
C TYR A 317 2.93 6.07 11.78
N SER A 318 3.67 7.13 12.13
CA SER A 318 3.31 8.51 11.75
C SER A 318 3.33 8.68 10.22
N ALA A 319 2.68 9.75 9.73
CA ALA A 319 2.61 10.04 8.29
C ALA A 319 4.00 10.12 7.64
N THR A 320 4.96 10.80 8.27
CA THR A 320 6.33 10.96 7.74
C THR A 320 7.06 9.61 7.63
N VAL A 321 6.94 8.77 8.67
CA VAL A 321 7.60 7.45 8.69
C VAL A 321 6.93 6.51 7.68
N THR A 322 5.61 6.61 7.52
CA THR A 322 4.85 5.88 6.50
C THR A 322 5.31 6.23 5.09
N LEU A 323 5.53 7.52 4.80
CA LEU A 323 6.05 7.98 3.51
C LEU A 323 7.46 7.43 3.22
N PHE A 324 8.31 7.36 4.24
CA PHE A 324 9.64 6.77 4.10
C PHE A 324 9.57 5.27 3.77
N TYR A 325 8.76 4.49 4.51
CA TYR A 325 8.57 3.08 4.21
C TYR A 325 7.87 2.84 2.87
N LEU A 326 6.98 3.73 2.44
CA LEU A 326 6.37 3.69 1.11
C LEU A 326 7.42 3.87 0.02
N ALA A 327 8.33 4.83 0.16
CA ALA A 327 9.43 5.01 -0.78
C ALA A 327 10.35 3.78 -0.81
N LEU A 328 10.64 3.18 0.36
CA LEU A 328 11.44 1.97 0.47
C LEU A 328 10.77 0.75 -0.20
N TYR A 329 9.46 0.57 0.00
CA TYR A 329 8.69 -0.46 -0.70
C TYR A 329 8.85 -0.31 -2.21
N ASN A 330 8.60 0.90 -2.73
CA ASN A 330 8.64 1.19 -4.16
C ASN A 330 10.04 0.98 -4.75
N LEU A 331 11.09 1.26 -3.96
CA LEU A 331 12.47 1.00 -4.35
C LEU A 331 12.73 -0.51 -4.51
N MET A 332 12.23 -1.32 -3.58
CA MET A 332 12.34 -2.77 -3.65
C MET A 332 11.51 -3.37 -4.77
N PHE A 333 10.35 -2.78 -5.06
CA PHE A 333 9.50 -3.13 -6.19
C PHE A 333 10.21 -2.92 -7.54
N VAL A 334 10.93 -1.82 -7.74
CA VAL A 334 11.66 -1.57 -8.99
C VAL A 334 13.03 -2.25 -9.06
N MET A 335 13.52 -2.83 -7.95
CA MET A 335 14.84 -3.46 -7.88
C MET A 335 15.06 -4.58 -8.93
N PRO A 336 14.10 -5.47 -9.22
CA PRO A 336 14.26 -6.48 -10.27
C PRO A 336 14.48 -5.85 -11.66
N ILE A 337 13.84 -4.71 -11.94
CA ILE A 337 14.00 -3.95 -13.19
C ILE A 337 15.38 -3.28 -13.25
N ILE A 338 15.89 -2.77 -12.12
CA ILE A 338 17.25 -2.22 -12.02
C ILE A 338 18.30 -3.30 -12.30
N VAL A 339 18.15 -4.48 -11.68
CA VAL A 339 19.04 -5.62 -11.90
C VAL A 339 19.01 -6.04 -13.36
N LEU A 340 17.81 -6.07 -13.97
CA LEU A 340 17.65 -6.35 -15.38
C LEU A 340 18.39 -5.34 -16.24
N LEU A 341 18.21 -4.03 -16.01
CA LEU A 341 18.91 -2.99 -16.77
C LEU A 341 20.43 -3.16 -16.71
N VAL A 342 20.99 -3.46 -15.54
CA VAL A 342 22.43 -3.74 -15.38
C VAL A 342 22.86 -4.97 -16.19
N ALA A 343 22.05 -6.04 -16.19
CA ALA A 343 22.32 -7.23 -17.00
C ALA A 343 22.28 -6.93 -18.50
N VAL A 344 21.36 -6.09 -18.96
CA VAL A 344 21.26 -5.62 -20.37
C VAL A 344 22.53 -4.88 -20.78
N LEU A 345 23.01 -3.97 -19.94
CA LEU A 345 24.20 -3.16 -20.23
C LEU A 345 25.48 -4.00 -20.33
N LYS A 346 25.51 -5.20 -19.73
CA LYS A 346 26.63 -6.15 -19.83
C LYS A 346 26.57 -7.02 -21.10
N GLY A 347 25.47 -7.01 -21.86
CA GLY A 347 25.35 -7.64 -23.18
C GLY A 347 25.34 -9.19 -23.23
N GLU A 348 25.95 -9.89 -22.27
CA GLU A 348 26.25 -11.32 -22.39
C GLU A 348 25.05 -12.29 -22.25
N GLN A 349 23.88 -11.85 -21.76
CA GLN A 349 22.79 -12.76 -21.36
C GLN A 349 21.46 -12.58 -22.10
N MET A 350 21.36 -11.60 -22.99
CA MET A 350 20.09 -11.16 -23.58
C MET A 350 19.44 -12.22 -24.48
N VAL A 351 20.25 -12.90 -25.30
CA VAL A 351 19.77 -13.95 -26.20
C VAL A 351 19.31 -15.18 -25.40
N LYS A 352 20.09 -15.57 -24.37
CA LYS A 352 19.77 -16.72 -23.52
C LYS A 352 18.47 -16.53 -22.74
N ILE A 353 18.23 -15.32 -22.21
CA ILE A 353 16.98 -15.01 -21.48
C ILE A 353 15.78 -15.09 -22.42
N LYS A 354 15.88 -14.53 -23.63
CA LYS A 354 14.81 -14.55 -24.64
C LYS A 354 14.52 -15.97 -25.13
N GLU A 355 15.54 -16.79 -25.32
CA GLU A 355 15.37 -18.21 -25.65
C GLU A 355 14.76 -19.03 -24.51
N TRP A 356 15.13 -18.76 -23.26
CA TRP A 356 14.55 -19.41 -22.10
C TRP A 356 13.07 -19.07 -21.95
N GLU A 357 12.69 -17.81 -22.18
CA GLU A 357 11.30 -17.35 -22.20
C GLU A 357 10.51 -18.09 -23.29
N HIS A 358 11.03 -18.13 -24.52
CA HIS A 358 10.38 -18.83 -25.63
C HIS A 358 10.17 -20.32 -25.34
N ARG A 359 11.15 -20.98 -24.71
CA ARG A 359 11.06 -22.40 -24.32
C ARG A 359 10.07 -22.65 -23.17
N ASN A 360 10.06 -21.79 -22.17
CA ASN A 360 9.25 -21.97 -20.94
C ASN A 360 7.91 -21.24 -20.97
N LYS A 361 7.52 -20.67 -22.11
CA LYS A 361 6.34 -19.83 -22.25
C LYS A 361 5.04 -20.45 -21.71
N LYS A 362 4.82 -21.74 -21.98
CA LYS A 362 3.65 -22.49 -21.46
C LYS A 362 3.68 -22.59 -19.94
N ASN A 363 4.84 -22.94 -19.37
CA ASN A 363 5.02 -23.07 -17.93
C ASN A 363 4.88 -21.72 -17.23
N MET A 364 5.39 -20.64 -17.84
CA MET A 364 5.17 -19.29 -17.35
C MET A 364 3.67 -18.98 -17.30
N LYS A 365 2.94 -19.15 -18.41
CA LYS A 365 1.48 -18.90 -18.46
C LYS A 365 0.69 -19.71 -17.43
N LEU A 366 1.04 -20.99 -17.24
CA LEU A 366 0.42 -21.83 -16.22
C LEU A 366 0.71 -21.32 -14.80
N THR A 367 1.96 -20.97 -14.52
CA THR A 367 2.37 -20.44 -13.21
C THR A 367 1.68 -19.10 -12.90
N MET A 368 1.58 -18.21 -13.90
CA MET A 368 0.87 -16.94 -13.78
C MET A 368 -0.61 -17.17 -13.44
N ALA A 369 -1.29 -18.09 -14.12
CA ALA A 369 -2.68 -18.40 -13.86
C ALA A 369 -2.89 -18.98 -12.44
N LEU A 370 -2.05 -19.92 -12.02
CA LEU A 370 -2.14 -20.52 -10.69
C LEU A 370 -1.93 -19.49 -9.59
N MET A 371 -0.96 -18.59 -9.76
CA MET A 371 -0.70 -17.52 -8.79
C MET A 371 -1.86 -16.50 -8.74
N GLN A 372 -2.45 -16.15 -9.90
CA GLN A 372 -3.64 -15.28 -9.95
C GLN A 372 -4.83 -15.91 -9.23
N LEU A 373 -5.09 -17.21 -9.43
CA LEU A 373 -6.16 -17.93 -8.71
C LEU A 373 -5.87 -18.01 -7.22
N PHE A 374 -4.62 -18.23 -6.82
CA PHE A 374 -4.22 -18.26 -5.41
C PHE A 374 -4.45 -16.91 -4.73
N ILE A 375 -4.04 -15.80 -5.35
CA ILE A 375 -4.27 -14.44 -4.83
C ILE A 375 -5.78 -14.16 -4.77
N ALA A 376 -6.55 -14.52 -5.80
CA ALA A 376 -8.00 -14.37 -5.81
C ALA A 376 -8.68 -15.15 -4.67
N ALA A 377 -8.22 -16.38 -4.39
CA ALA A 377 -8.70 -17.18 -3.27
C ALA A 377 -8.37 -16.52 -1.92
N ILE A 378 -7.16 -16.01 -1.72
CA ILE A 378 -6.79 -15.27 -0.50
C ILE A 378 -7.73 -14.08 -0.29
N ILE A 379 -7.97 -13.27 -1.32
CA ILE A 379 -8.86 -12.08 -1.23
C ILE A 379 -10.33 -12.48 -0.97
N TYR A 380 -10.74 -13.68 -1.36
CA TYR A 380 -12.10 -14.17 -1.08
C TYR A 380 -12.29 -14.59 0.38
N PHE A 381 -11.25 -15.20 0.98
CA PHE A 381 -11.31 -15.72 2.36
C PHE A 381 -10.94 -14.70 3.44
N TYR A 382 -10.26 -13.60 3.08
CA TYR A 382 -9.84 -12.50 3.97
C TYR A 382 -10.54 -11.19 3.61
#